data_AF-A0A382HKF8-F1
#
_entry.id   AF-A0A382HKF8-F1
#
_cell.length_a   1.000
_cell.length_b   1.000
_cell.length_c   1.000
_cell.angle_alpha   90.00
_cell.angle_beta   90.00
_cell.angle_gamma   90.00
#
_symmetry.space_group_name_H-M   'P 1'
#
loop_
_entity.id
_entity.type
_entity.pdbx_description
1 polymer ?
#
loop_
_entity_poly.entity_id
_entity_poly.type
_entity_poly.pdbx_seq_one_letter_code
_entity_poly.pdbx_strand_id
1 'polypeptide(L)'
;VAGAFAGRVEVLGVLDHAVDGCRPGDYRSVLVCRNDDPAGSLADLRGRPVAVNGRHSQSGHGALLAEVAPLAADGRFFGEVVETGSHRGSMQAVAEGRADLASIDEVCWRLGLDHEPAVDQLRVLAWTDPTPAPPLVTGWANGGLRDRLNTAVAEAVAGLDLSVREALHLYVYRLRSTSDYRVITERLAAAEAAGYPVVR
;
A
#
# COMPACT_ATOMS: atom_id res chain seq x y z
N VAL A 1 -2.89 -8.48 11.55
CA VAL A 1 -2.26 -9.51 10.68
C VAL A 1 -0.76 -9.55 10.84
N ALA A 2 -0.03 -8.47 10.58
CA ALA A 2 1.39 -8.32 10.89
C ALA A 2 1.60 -7.30 12.02
N GLY A 3 2.82 -7.24 12.59
CA GLY A 3 3.20 -6.26 13.60
C GLY A 3 2.32 -6.29 14.85
N ALA A 4 1.92 -5.11 15.35
CA ALA A 4 1.16 -4.94 16.59
C ALA A 4 -0.23 -5.63 16.60
N PHE A 5 -0.76 -5.98 15.43
CA PHE A 5 -2.06 -6.66 15.29
C PHE A 5 -1.93 -8.18 15.12
N ALA A 6 -0.72 -8.74 15.15
CA ALA A 6 -0.53 -10.19 15.09
C ALA A 6 -1.19 -10.86 16.32
N GLY A 7 -2.00 -11.90 16.08
CA GLY A 7 -2.73 -12.64 17.13
C GLY A 7 -3.86 -11.87 17.84
N ARG A 8 -4.13 -10.61 17.47
CA ARG A 8 -5.20 -9.79 18.09
C ARG A 8 -6.48 -9.69 17.26
N VAL A 9 -6.41 -10.10 16.01
CA VAL A 9 -7.50 -9.97 15.04
C VAL A 9 -7.70 -11.27 14.28
N GLU A 10 -8.93 -11.47 13.84
CA GLU A 10 -9.33 -12.54 12.92
C GLU A 10 -9.59 -11.93 11.53
N VAL A 11 -8.91 -12.46 10.51
CA VAL A 11 -8.96 -11.91 9.14
C VAL A 11 -10.19 -12.40 8.42
N LEU A 12 -11.17 -11.56 8.13
CA LEU A 12 -12.39 -11.99 7.44
C LEU A 12 -12.11 -12.30 5.96
N GLY A 13 -11.58 -11.30 5.26
CA GLY A 13 -11.41 -11.32 3.82
C GLY A 13 -10.86 -10.00 3.32
N VAL A 14 -10.98 -9.75 2.02
CA VAL A 14 -10.41 -8.59 1.35
C VAL A 14 -11.37 -8.07 0.29
N LEU A 15 -11.35 -6.76 0.09
CA LEU A 15 -11.99 -6.09 -1.02
C LEU A 15 -11.07 -6.19 -2.25
N ASP A 16 -11.55 -6.83 -3.30
CA ASP A 16 -10.84 -6.97 -4.57
C ASP A 16 -11.24 -5.82 -5.51
N HIS A 17 -10.25 -4.98 -5.76
CA HIS A 17 -10.38 -3.80 -6.61
C HIS A 17 -10.00 -4.06 -8.08
N ALA A 18 -9.79 -5.33 -8.45
CA ALA A 18 -9.38 -5.74 -9.80
C ALA A 18 -8.16 -4.95 -10.27
N VAL A 19 -7.10 -4.96 -9.46
CA VAL A 19 -5.84 -4.27 -9.77
C VAL A 19 -5.12 -5.05 -10.88
N ASP A 20 -4.88 -4.40 -12.01
CA ASP A 20 -4.23 -5.02 -13.16
C ASP A 20 -2.82 -5.51 -12.84
N GLY A 21 -2.50 -6.72 -13.32
CA GLY A 21 -1.22 -7.36 -13.03
C GLY A 21 -1.10 -7.97 -11.63
N CYS A 22 -2.13 -7.89 -10.79
CA CYS A 22 -2.21 -8.57 -9.51
C CYS A 22 -3.16 -9.77 -9.57
N ARG A 23 -2.93 -10.77 -8.70
CA ARG A 23 -3.90 -11.85 -8.50
C ARG A 23 -5.17 -11.27 -7.86
N PRO A 24 -6.34 -11.89 -8.05
CA PRO A 24 -7.57 -11.41 -7.41
C PRO A 24 -7.45 -11.31 -5.88
N GLY A 25 -7.74 -10.12 -5.33
CA GLY A 25 -7.59 -9.79 -3.91
C GLY A 25 -6.16 -9.46 -3.46
N ASP A 26 -5.20 -9.38 -4.38
CA ASP A 26 -3.88 -8.81 -4.16
C ASP A 26 -3.83 -7.39 -4.74
N TYR A 27 -2.87 -6.60 -4.27
CA TYR A 27 -2.56 -5.26 -4.78
C TYR A 27 -1.04 -5.05 -4.74
N ARG A 28 -0.58 -3.90 -5.23
CA ARG A 28 0.79 -3.43 -5.10
C ARG A 28 0.80 -1.93 -4.84
N SER A 29 1.99 -1.41 -4.55
CA SER A 29 2.19 0.04 -4.43
C SER A 29 2.82 0.60 -5.70
N VAL A 30 2.50 1.86 -5.97
CA VAL A 30 3.03 2.67 -7.07
C VAL A 30 4.05 3.63 -6.48
N LEU A 31 5.26 3.59 -7.00
CA LEU A 31 6.31 4.54 -6.62
C LEU A 31 6.26 5.68 -7.62
N VAL A 32 5.90 6.88 -7.15
CA VAL A 32 5.64 8.05 -8.01
C VAL A 32 6.61 9.18 -7.72
N CYS A 33 7.06 9.85 -8.77
CA CYS A 33 7.89 11.06 -8.72
C CYS A 33 7.28 12.13 -9.63
N ARG A 34 7.84 13.35 -9.65
CA ARG A 34 7.39 14.40 -10.57
C ARG A 34 7.68 14.03 -12.03
N ASN A 35 6.84 14.52 -12.94
CA ASN A 35 6.98 14.29 -14.38
C ASN A 35 8.32 14.79 -14.95
N ASP A 36 8.80 15.93 -14.45
CA ASP A 36 10.04 16.58 -14.87
C ASP A 36 11.29 16.05 -14.15
N ASP A 37 11.12 15.10 -13.22
CA ASP A 37 12.23 14.50 -12.52
C ASP A 37 13.06 13.60 -13.45
N PRO A 38 14.39 13.76 -13.54
CA PRO A 38 15.22 12.97 -14.44
C PRO A 38 15.51 11.54 -13.93
N ALA A 39 15.12 11.18 -12.71
CA ALA A 39 15.40 9.86 -12.13
C ALA A 39 14.84 8.71 -12.99
N GLY A 40 15.71 7.82 -13.48
CA GLY A 40 15.30 6.65 -14.26
C GLY A 40 14.99 5.43 -13.39
N SER A 41 15.45 5.44 -12.15
CA SER A 41 15.35 4.32 -11.21
C SER A 41 15.29 4.81 -9.76
N LEU A 42 14.96 3.90 -8.84
CA LEU A 42 15.05 4.21 -7.41
C LEU A 42 16.47 4.62 -7.00
N ALA A 43 17.51 4.01 -7.55
CA ALA A 43 18.90 4.28 -7.17
C ALA A 43 19.31 5.75 -7.38
N ASP A 44 18.68 6.44 -8.34
CA ASP A 44 18.88 7.87 -8.63
C ASP A 44 18.29 8.78 -7.55
N LEU A 45 17.47 8.24 -6.64
CA LEU A 45 16.79 8.96 -5.57
C LEU A 45 17.49 8.87 -4.21
N ARG A 46 18.71 8.34 -4.18
CA ARG A 46 19.49 8.23 -2.93
C ARG A 46 19.70 9.62 -2.31
N GLY A 47 19.44 9.72 -1.01
CA GLY A 47 19.58 10.94 -0.23
C GLY A 47 18.45 11.96 -0.41
N ARG A 48 17.46 11.68 -1.27
CA ARG A 48 16.34 12.59 -1.53
C ARG A 48 15.20 12.42 -0.50
N PRO A 49 14.32 13.42 -0.33
CA PRO A 49 13.15 13.32 0.53
C PRO A 49 12.10 12.35 -0.04
N VAL A 50 11.51 11.52 0.82
CA VAL A 50 10.40 10.63 0.46
C VAL A 50 9.15 10.96 1.28
N ALA A 51 7.99 10.98 0.62
CA ALA A 51 6.70 11.12 1.26
C ALA A 51 6.08 9.74 1.57
N VAL A 52 5.67 9.56 2.82
CA VAL A 52 4.94 8.37 3.28
C VAL A 52 3.64 8.83 3.94
N ASN A 53 2.53 8.11 3.73
CA ASN A 53 1.25 8.46 4.36
C ASN A 53 1.26 8.21 5.87
N GLY A 54 2.13 7.34 6.35
CA GLY A 54 2.39 7.10 7.77
C GLY A 54 3.25 5.85 7.97
N ARG A 55 4.00 5.81 9.08
CA ARG A 55 4.97 4.71 9.35
C ARG A 55 4.35 3.33 9.52
N HIS A 56 3.08 3.27 9.88
CA HIS A 56 2.33 2.01 10.01
C HIS A 56 1.63 1.59 8.71
N SER A 57 1.75 2.38 7.65
CA SER A 57 1.19 2.05 6.34
C SER A 57 1.96 0.90 5.71
N GLN A 58 1.24 -0.12 5.25
CA GLN A 58 1.90 -1.19 4.49
C GLN A 58 2.27 -0.68 3.10
N SER A 59 1.32 -0.17 2.33
CA SER A 59 1.53 0.35 0.97
C SER A 59 2.50 1.54 0.92
N GLY A 60 2.32 2.51 1.81
CA GLY A 60 3.07 3.76 1.74
C GLY A 60 4.40 3.77 2.50
N HIS A 61 4.70 2.74 3.29
CA HIS A 61 5.96 2.65 4.04
C HIS A 61 6.54 1.24 4.03
N GLY A 62 5.77 0.22 4.43
CA GLY A 62 6.25 -1.16 4.53
C GLY A 62 6.70 -1.77 3.19
N ALA A 63 5.96 -1.55 2.12
CA ALA A 63 6.28 -2.03 0.78
C ALA A 63 7.58 -1.36 0.28
N LEU A 64 7.76 -0.07 0.56
CA LEU A 64 8.95 0.68 0.17
C LEU A 64 10.24 0.11 0.77
N LEU A 65 10.19 -0.46 1.99
CA LEU A 65 11.35 -1.08 2.63
C LEU A 65 11.98 -2.17 1.76
N ALA A 66 11.15 -3.05 1.19
CA ALA A 66 11.63 -4.16 0.37
C ALA A 66 12.29 -3.68 -0.93
N GLU A 67 11.79 -2.58 -1.50
CA GLU A 67 12.32 -2.00 -2.74
C GLU A 67 13.66 -1.28 -2.53
N VAL A 68 13.83 -0.62 -1.39
CA VAL A 68 15.01 0.21 -1.13
C VAL A 68 16.08 -0.47 -0.29
N ALA A 69 15.75 -1.50 0.50
CA ALA A 69 16.72 -2.23 1.32
C ALA A 69 17.94 -2.75 0.53
N PRO A 70 17.79 -3.31 -0.69
CA PRO A 70 18.94 -3.72 -1.50
C PRO A 70 19.83 -2.56 -1.98
N LEU A 71 19.32 -1.33 -1.97
CA LEU A 71 20.00 -0.13 -2.45
C LEU A 71 20.56 0.73 -1.30
N ALA A 72 20.20 0.42 -0.06
CA ALA A 72 20.59 1.16 1.12
C ALA A 72 22.08 0.97 1.44
N ALA A 73 22.72 2.03 1.93
CA ALA A 73 24.09 2.02 2.42
C ALA A 73 24.07 2.48 3.89
N ASP A 74 24.75 1.72 4.77
CA ASP A 74 24.79 2.01 6.21
C ASP A 74 23.40 2.18 6.85
N GLY A 75 22.44 1.38 6.35
CA GLY A 75 21.04 1.40 6.76
C GLY A 75 20.30 2.70 6.40
N ARG A 76 20.78 3.47 5.43
CA ARG A 76 20.13 4.70 4.93
C ARG A 76 19.97 4.64 3.42
N PHE A 77 18.88 5.23 2.94
CA PHE A 77 18.63 5.38 1.52
C PHE A 77 18.10 6.77 1.20
N PHE A 78 17.06 7.22 1.92
CA PHE A 78 16.54 8.58 1.82
C PHE A 78 17.27 9.54 2.76
N GLY A 79 17.18 10.83 2.45
CA GLY A 79 17.74 11.90 3.30
C GLY A 79 16.72 12.43 4.32
N GLU A 80 15.43 12.34 4.00
CA GLU A 80 14.33 12.83 4.82
C GLU A 80 13.05 12.03 4.55
N VAL A 81 12.20 11.91 5.58
CA VAL A 81 10.87 11.32 5.47
C VAL A 81 9.80 12.35 5.81
N VAL A 82 8.94 12.64 4.86
CA VAL A 82 7.80 13.54 4.99
C VAL A 82 6.54 12.72 5.27
N GLU A 83 6.02 12.79 6.50
CA GLU A 83 4.76 12.13 6.87
C GLU A 83 3.56 13.00 6.48
N THR A 84 2.71 12.50 5.60
CA THR A 84 1.64 13.29 4.95
C THR A 84 0.24 12.96 5.46
N GLY A 85 0.11 11.90 6.27
CA GLY A 85 -1.16 11.44 6.83
C GLY A 85 -2.09 10.69 5.87
N SER A 86 -1.88 10.79 4.54
CA SER A 86 -2.72 10.12 3.54
C SER A 86 -1.99 9.93 2.20
N HIS A 87 -2.42 8.94 1.41
CA HIS A 87 -1.88 8.74 0.06
C HIS A 87 -2.10 9.97 -0.83
N ARG A 88 -3.28 10.61 -0.73
CA ARG A 88 -3.56 11.89 -1.39
C ARG A 88 -2.55 12.98 -0.99
N GLY A 89 -2.28 13.12 0.31
CA GLY A 89 -1.27 14.06 0.82
C GLY A 89 0.15 13.74 0.33
N SER A 90 0.48 12.46 0.15
CA SER A 90 1.75 12.06 -0.46
C SER A 90 1.86 12.42 -1.94
N MET A 91 0.78 12.25 -2.72
CA MET A 91 0.75 12.72 -4.12
C MET A 91 0.97 14.23 -4.19
N GLN A 92 0.24 14.99 -3.37
CA GLN A 92 0.37 16.45 -3.29
C GLN A 92 1.79 16.87 -2.87
N ALA A 93 2.38 16.18 -1.90
CA ALA A 93 3.75 16.46 -1.45
C ALA A 93 4.79 16.31 -2.56
N VAL A 94 4.65 15.29 -3.41
CA VAL A 94 5.55 15.11 -4.54
C VAL A 94 5.33 16.17 -5.61
N ALA A 95 4.06 16.44 -5.96
CA ALA A 95 3.71 17.45 -6.96
C ALA A 95 4.15 18.87 -6.56
N GLU A 96 4.08 19.21 -5.27
CA GLU A 96 4.50 20.49 -4.71
C GLU A 96 6.03 20.60 -4.48
N GLY A 97 6.78 19.53 -4.74
CA GLY A 97 8.23 19.51 -4.53
C GLY A 97 8.68 19.37 -3.07
N ARG A 98 7.76 19.06 -2.14
CA ARG A 98 8.10 18.78 -0.74
C ARG A 98 8.74 17.41 -0.53
N ALA A 99 8.49 16.48 -1.45
CA ALA A 99 9.18 15.20 -1.54
C ALA A 99 9.48 14.88 -3.00
N ASP A 100 10.41 13.96 -3.23
CA ASP A 100 10.83 13.55 -4.56
C ASP A 100 10.28 12.18 -4.98
N LEU A 101 9.82 11.41 -4.00
CA LEU A 101 9.19 10.11 -4.20
C LEU A 101 8.03 9.94 -3.22
N ALA A 102 7.01 9.21 -3.63
CA ALA A 102 6.04 8.62 -2.70
C ALA A 102 5.75 7.17 -3.07
N SER A 103 5.51 6.33 -2.06
CA SER A 103 4.88 5.01 -2.24
C SER A 103 3.39 5.13 -1.99
N ILE A 104 2.57 4.72 -2.96
CA ILE A 104 1.13 4.93 -2.96
C ILE A 104 0.41 3.59 -3.17
N ASP A 105 -0.65 3.32 -2.43
CA ASP A 105 -1.54 2.19 -2.72
C ASP A 105 -2.12 2.32 -4.14
N GLU A 106 -2.03 1.29 -4.99
CA GLU A 106 -2.51 1.38 -6.38
C GLU A 106 -4.00 1.68 -6.51
N VAL A 107 -4.84 1.27 -5.55
CA VAL A 107 -6.25 1.65 -5.52
C VAL A 107 -6.39 3.15 -5.24
N CYS A 108 -5.61 3.68 -4.29
CA CYS A 108 -5.56 5.13 -4.07
C CYS A 108 -5.01 5.88 -5.27
N TRP A 109 -4.01 5.34 -5.99
CA TRP A 109 -3.50 5.92 -7.22
C TRP A 109 -4.57 6.01 -8.31
N ARG A 110 -5.34 4.93 -8.52
CA ARG A 110 -6.49 4.92 -9.46
C ARG A 110 -7.55 5.96 -9.08
N LEU A 111 -7.94 6.02 -7.81
CA LEU A 111 -8.85 7.06 -7.32
C LEU A 111 -8.26 8.47 -7.49
N GLY A 112 -6.94 8.60 -7.38
CA GLY A 112 -6.22 9.84 -7.65
C GLY A 112 -6.30 10.25 -9.12
N LEU A 113 -6.15 9.31 -10.06
CA LEU A 113 -6.32 9.57 -11.50
C LEU A 113 -7.72 10.11 -11.81
N ASP A 114 -8.74 9.68 -11.07
CA ASP A 114 -10.12 10.13 -11.27
C ASP A 114 -10.42 11.50 -10.61
N HIS A 115 -9.73 11.84 -9.51
CA HIS A 115 -10.21 12.88 -8.58
C HIS A 115 -9.14 13.81 -7.99
N GLU A 116 -7.85 13.57 -8.19
CA GLU A 116 -6.77 14.36 -7.59
C GLU A 116 -5.91 15.06 -8.66
N PRO A 117 -6.07 16.39 -8.85
CA PRO A 117 -5.31 17.14 -9.86
C PRO A 117 -3.79 17.08 -9.70
N ALA A 118 -3.27 16.86 -8.49
CA ALA A 118 -1.83 16.70 -8.29
C ALA A 118 -1.25 15.52 -9.08
N VAL A 119 -2.06 14.49 -9.38
CA VAL A 119 -1.63 13.32 -10.15
C VAL A 119 -1.16 13.67 -11.55
N ASP A 120 -1.69 14.74 -12.17
CA ASP A 120 -1.27 15.20 -13.50
C ASP A 120 0.20 15.65 -13.55
N GLN A 121 0.81 15.93 -12.40
CA GLN A 121 2.22 16.31 -12.28
C GLN A 121 3.14 15.13 -11.93
N LEU A 122 2.57 13.92 -11.81
CA LEU A 122 3.27 12.74 -11.35
C LEU A 122 3.37 11.68 -12.44
N ARG A 123 4.49 10.96 -12.43
CA ARG A 123 4.67 9.74 -13.21
C ARG A 123 5.02 8.58 -12.31
N VAL A 124 4.68 7.38 -12.80
CA VAL A 124 5.12 6.14 -12.18
C VAL A 124 6.60 5.93 -12.49
N LEU A 125 7.39 5.74 -11.43
CA LEU A 125 8.79 5.34 -11.51
C LEU A 125 8.94 3.82 -11.47
N ALA A 126 8.18 3.16 -10.59
CA ALA A 126 8.22 1.71 -10.41
C ALA A 126 6.93 1.21 -9.73
N TRP A 127 6.78 -0.10 -9.73
CA TRP A 127 5.72 -0.82 -9.01
C TRP A 127 6.38 -1.79 -8.04
N THR A 128 5.81 -1.93 -6.85
CA THR A 128 6.31 -2.93 -5.90
C THR A 128 5.82 -4.33 -6.29
N ASP A 129 6.45 -5.36 -5.73
CA ASP A 129 5.93 -6.71 -5.86
C ASP A 129 4.53 -6.83 -5.21
N PRO A 130 3.56 -7.53 -5.84
CA PRO A 130 2.23 -7.71 -5.28
C PRO A 130 2.21 -8.38 -3.89
N THR A 131 1.25 -7.99 -3.07
CA THR A 131 0.91 -8.60 -1.77
C THR A 131 -0.62 -8.65 -1.60
N PRO A 132 -1.15 -9.46 -0.66
CA PRO A 132 -2.59 -9.42 -0.36
C PRO A 132 -3.05 -8.01 0.03
N ALA A 133 -4.16 -7.55 -0.53
CA ALA A 133 -4.71 -6.23 -0.24
C ALA A 133 -5.14 -6.09 1.24
N PRO A 134 -5.29 -4.86 1.77
CA PRO A 134 -5.61 -4.62 3.18
C PRO A 134 -6.82 -5.43 3.66
N PRO A 135 -6.67 -6.26 4.71
CA PRO A 135 -7.75 -7.14 5.14
C PRO A 135 -8.85 -6.39 5.86
N LEU A 136 -10.08 -6.87 5.67
CA LEU A 136 -11.14 -6.68 6.65
C LEU A 136 -10.89 -7.64 7.81
N VAL A 137 -10.96 -7.12 9.03
CA VAL A 137 -10.67 -7.89 10.24
C VAL A 137 -11.76 -7.67 11.28
N THR A 138 -11.91 -8.65 12.18
CA THR A 138 -12.65 -8.49 13.43
C THR A 138 -11.72 -8.75 14.62
N GLY A 139 -12.08 -8.29 15.81
CA GLY A 139 -11.32 -8.62 17.03
C GLY A 139 -11.28 -10.12 17.26
N TRP A 140 -10.16 -10.66 17.75
CA TRP A 140 -9.99 -12.11 17.96
C TRP A 140 -11.12 -12.74 18.79
N ALA A 141 -11.61 -12.03 19.82
CA ALA A 141 -12.73 -12.47 20.65
C ALA A 141 -14.04 -12.73 19.85
N ASN A 142 -14.18 -12.15 18.66
CA ASN A 142 -15.32 -12.31 17.78
C ASN A 142 -15.09 -13.38 16.69
N GLY A 143 -14.04 -14.19 16.79
CA GLY A 143 -13.70 -15.20 15.78
C GLY A 143 -14.83 -16.18 15.46
N GLY A 144 -15.69 -16.51 16.43
CA GLY A 144 -16.88 -17.33 16.22
C GLY A 144 -17.95 -16.70 15.30
N LEU A 145 -17.86 -15.39 15.02
CA LEU A 145 -18.76 -14.68 14.10
C LEU A 145 -18.19 -14.58 12.67
N ARG A 146 -16.99 -15.11 12.42
CA ARG A 146 -16.27 -14.99 11.15
C ARG A 146 -17.15 -15.28 9.94
N ASP A 147 -17.80 -16.43 9.91
CA ASP A 147 -18.58 -16.86 8.75
C ASP A 147 -19.80 -15.95 8.53
N ARG A 148 -20.48 -15.56 9.61
CA ARG A 148 -21.62 -14.63 9.55
C ARG A 148 -21.21 -13.25 9.04
N LEU A 149 -20.07 -12.74 9.50
CA LEU A 149 -19.53 -11.47 9.03
C LEU A 149 -19.12 -11.55 7.56
N ASN A 150 -18.48 -12.64 7.16
CA ASN A 150 -18.10 -12.89 5.77
C ASN A 150 -19.31 -12.95 4.83
N THR A 151 -20.38 -13.66 5.22
CA THR A 151 -21.62 -13.69 4.45
C THR A 151 -22.22 -12.29 4.32
N ALA A 152 -22.33 -11.55 5.42
CA ALA A 152 -22.90 -10.20 5.39
C ALA A 152 -22.10 -9.24 4.51
N VAL A 153 -20.77 -9.28 4.56
CA VAL A 153 -19.92 -8.45 3.70
C VAL A 153 -20.01 -8.89 2.24
N ALA A 154 -20.03 -10.20 1.96
CA ALA A 154 -20.18 -10.72 0.61
C ALA A 154 -21.51 -10.27 -0.02
N GLU A 155 -22.61 -10.37 0.73
CA GLU A 155 -23.94 -9.92 0.30
C GLU A 155 -23.97 -8.40 0.07
N ALA A 156 -23.38 -7.63 0.98
CA ALA A 156 -23.30 -6.17 0.84
C ALA A 156 -22.50 -5.77 -0.42
N VAL A 157 -21.33 -6.38 -0.65
CA VAL A 157 -20.52 -6.11 -1.84
C VAL A 157 -21.22 -6.60 -3.10
N ALA A 158 -21.94 -7.73 -3.07
CA ALA A 158 -22.73 -8.22 -4.21
C ALA A 158 -23.93 -7.31 -4.52
N GLY A 159 -24.51 -6.67 -3.51
CA GLY A 159 -25.63 -5.74 -3.64
C GLY A 159 -25.27 -4.32 -4.07
N LEU A 160 -23.99 -3.99 -4.25
CA LEU A 160 -23.59 -2.67 -4.73
C LEU A 160 -24.06 -2.43 -6.17
N ASP A 161 -24.67 -1.28 -6.42
CA ASP A 161 -25.00 -0.81 -7.75
C ASP A 161 -23.73 -0.53 -8.57
N LEU A 162 -23.84 -0.62 -9.90
CA LEU A 162 -22.71 -0.43 -10.81
C LEU A 162 -22.01 0.93 -10.59
N SER A 163 -22.78 2.00 -10.41
CA SER A 163 -22.23 3.35 -10.19
C SER A 163 -21.36 3.44 -8.93
N VAL A 164 -21.71 2.70 -7.87
CA VAL A 164 -20.91 2.65 -6.64
C VAL A 164 -19.65 1.80 -6.83
N ARG A 165 -19.77 0.68 -7.54
CA ARG A 165 -18.63 -0.20 -7.86
C ARG A 165 -17.59 0.53 -8.69
N GLU A 166 -18.02 1.24 -9.73
CA GLU A 166 -17.14 2.01 -10.61
C GLU A 166 -16.48 3.16 -9.85
N ALA A 167 -17.24 3.94 -9.06
CA ALA A 167 -16.69 5.05 -8.30
C ALA A 167 -15.65 4.63 -7.23
N LEU A 168 -15.76 3.42 -6.67
CA LEU A 168 -14.84 2.91 -5.65
C LEU A 168 -13.80 1.93 -6.21
N HIS A 169 -13.84 1.64 -7.51
CA HIS A 169 -13.14 0.51 -8.12
C HIS A 169 -13.32 -0.79 -7.32
N LEU A 170 -14.51 -1.05 -6.77
CA LEU A 170 -14.77 -2.16 -5.84
C LEU A 170 -15.72 -3.18 -6.47
N TYR A 171 -15.22 -4.40 -6.72
CA TYR A 171 -15.96 -5.38 -7.51
C TYR A 171 -16.31 -6.65 -6.74
N VAL A 172 -15.39 -7.20 -5.95
CA VAL A 172 -15.58 -8.51 -5.33
C VAL A 172 -15.09 -8.51 -3.89
N TYR A 173 -15.80 -9.22 -3.01
CA TYR A 173 -15.28 -9.58 -1.70
C TYR A 173 -14.72 -11.00 -1.74
N ARG A 174 -13.51 -11.21 -1.20
CA ARG A 174 -12.86 -12.52 -1.20
C ARG A 174 -12.46 -12.93 0.20
N LEU A 175 -12.74 -14.18 0.56
CA LEU A 175 -12.27 -14.76 1.81
C LEU A 175 -10.74 -14.85 1.81
N ARG A 176 -10.14 -14.46 2.93
CA ARG A 176 -8.70 -14.56 3.20
C ARG A 176 -8.50 -15.07 4.61
N SER A 177 -7.36 -15.68 4.84
CA SER A 177 -6.91 -16.19 6.13
C SER A 177 -5.73 -15.36 6.65
N THR A 178 -5.44 -15.47 7.93
CA THR A 178 -4.24 -14.84 8.52
C THR A 178 -2.95 -15.29 7.84
N SER A 179 -2.87 -16.55 7.40
CA SER A 179 -1.68 -17.10 6.72
C SER A 179 -1.39 -16.46 5.37
N ASP A 180 -2.39 -15.91 4.68
CA ASP A 180 -2.20 -15.26 3.38
C ASP A 180 -1.27 -14.03 3.51
N TYR A 181 -1.32 -13.36 4.67
CA TYR A 181 -0.54 -12.15 4.96
C TYR A 181 0.89 -12.43 5.45
N ARG A 182 1.31 -13.71 5.51
CA ARG A 182 2.65 -14.09 5.96
C ARG A 182 3.75 -13.48 5.10
N VAL A 183 3.53 -13.37 3.79
CA VAL A 183 4.47 -12.74 2.83
C VAL A 183 4.88 -11.32 3.24
N ILE A 184 3.96 -10.55 3.83
CA ILE A 184 4.24 -9.19 4.30
C ILE A 184 5.22 -9.23 5.47
N THR A 185 5.01 -10.15 6.41
CA THR A 185 5.89 -10.30 7.58
C THR A 185 7.27 -10.79 7.15
N GLU A 186 7.33 -11.73 6.21
CA GLU A 186 8.59 -12.24 5.64
C GLU A 186 9.39 -11.12 4.94
N ARG A 187 8.74 -10.25 4.15
CA ARG A 187 9.41 -9.12 3.49
C ARG A 187 9.91 -8.06 4.47
N LEU A 188 9.14 -7.75 5.51
CA LEU A 188 9.58 -6.81 6.55
C LEU A 188 10.79 -7.36 7.32
N ALA A 189 10.76 -8.65 7.68
CA ALA A 189 11.90 -9.31 8.34
C ALA A 189 13.15 -9.37 7.44
N ALA A 190 12.96 -9.56 6.13
CA ALA A 190 14.07 -9.53 5.17
C ALA A 190 14.72 -8.14 5.07
N ALA A 191 13.92 -7.06 5.05
CA ALA A 191 14.45 -5.70 5.06
C ALA A 191 15.19 -5.37 6.37
N GLU A 192 14.65 -5.82 7.51
CA GLU A 192 15.34 -5.70 8.81
C GLU A 192 16.67 -6.48 8.83
N ALA A 193 16.70 -7.70 8.32
CA ALA A 193 17.92 -8.51 8.20
C ALA A 193 18.97 -7.88 7.27
N ALA A 194 18.53 -7.11 6.28
CA ALA A 194 19.39 -6.30 5.40
C ALA A 194 19.86 -4.98 6.05
N GLY A 195 19.50 -4.72 7.32
CA GLY A 195 19.90 -3.50 8.03
C GLY A 195 19.05 -2.28 7.70
N TYR A 196 17.87 -2.46 7.10
CA TYR A 196 16.94 -1.39 6.74
C TYR A 196 15.52 -1.63 7.31
N PRO A 197 15.35 -1.57 8.64
CA PRO A 197 14.08 -1.93 9.30
C PRO A 197 12.98 -0.85 9.15
N VAL A 198 13.34 0.37 8.81
CA VAL A 198 12.43 1.52 8.77
C VAL A 198 12.90 2.53 7.73
N VAL A 199 11.95 3.20 7.07
CA VAL A 199 12.24 4.34 6.20
C VAL A 199 12.54 5.53 7.10
N ARG A 200 13.75 6.05 7.03
CA ARG A 200 14.28 7.11 7.89
C ARG A 200 15.08 8.13 7.10
#